data_AF-A0A2V9LD15-F1
#
_entry.id   AF-A0A2V9LD15-F1
#
_cell.length_a   1.000
_cell.length_b   1.000
_cell.length_c   1.000
_cell.angle_alpha   90.00
_cell.angle_beta   90.00
_cell.angle_gamma   90.00
#
_symmetry.space_group_name_H-M   'P 1'
#
loop_
_entity.id
_entity.type
_entity.pdbx_description
1 polymer ?
#
loop_
_entity_poly.entity_id
_entity_poly.type
_entity_poly.pdbx_seq_one_letter_code
_entity_poly.pdbx_strand_id
1 'polypeptide(L)'
;MADTMSGYWCKAHYLDASALVMLVDDSARESKGRDALRKYYNEHTSMYSNCYCLGEAFGVFKRKYLRQEITEDQYTKYVQDLIDHTVGWKLQIDEVDILLPIVSSETERLIRKWKDR
;
A
#
# COMPACT_ATOMS: atom_id res chain seq x y z
N MET A 1 -40.06 -6.57 -7.44
CA MET A 1 -38.79 -6.84 -6.75
C MET A 1 -37.71 -6.24 -7.61
N ALA A 2 -37.21 -5.06 -7.24
CA ALA A 2 -36.19 -4.36 -7.99
C ALA A 2 -34.85 -5.01 -7.67
N ASP A 3 -34.24 -5.61 -8.68
CA ASP A 3 -32.87 -6.10 -8.66
C ASP A 3 -31.95 -4.88 -8.57
N THR A 4 -31.55 -4.52 -7.35
CA THR A 4 -30.53 -3.50 -7.11
C THR A 4 -29.24 -4.01 -7.75
N MET A 5 -28.98 -3.57 -8.98
CA MET A 5 -27.64 -3.64 -9.58
C MET A 5 -26.69 -2.97 -8.59
N SER A 6 -26.01 -3.79 -7.78
CA SER A 6 -24.90 -3.39 -6.95
C SER A 6 -23.83 -2.86 -7.89
N GLY A 7 -23.81 -1.54 -8.11
CA GLY A 7 -22.79 -0.89 -8.90
C GLY A 7 -21.42 -1.30 -8.34
N TYR A 8 -20.57 -1.85 -9.20
CA TYR A 8 -19.20 -2.15 -8.82
C TYR A 8 -18.46 -0.82 -8.63
N TRP A 9 -18.25 -0.41 -7.39
CA TRP A 9 -17.43 0.74 -7.06
C TRP A 9 -15.97 0.32 -7.10
N CYS A 10 -15.20 0.83 -8.06
CA CYS A 10 -13.78 0.57 -8.18
C CYS A 10 -13.00 1.53 -7.26
N LYS A 11 -12.17 1.00 -6.37
CA LYS A 11 -11.21 1.80 -5.60
C LYS A 11 -10.08 2.26 -6.55
N ALA A 12 -10.02 3.55 -6.84
CA ALA A 12 -9.12 4.10 -7.86
C ALA A 12 -7.72 4.49 -7.33
N HIS A 13 -7.54 4.63 -6.01
CA HIS A 13 -6.35 5.24 -5.41
C HIS A 13 -5.57 4.25 -4.52
N TYR A 14 -5.12 3.13 -5.10
CA TYR A 14 -4.36 2.11 -4.38
C TYR A 14 -2.85 2.41 -4.39
N LEU A 15 -2.26 2.57 -3.21
CA LEU A 15 -0.83 2.80 -3.00
C LEU A 15 -0.14 1.47 -2.72
N ASP A 16 0.91 1.19 -3.48
CA ASP A 16 1.82 0.06 -3.21
C ASP A 16 2.86 0.42 -2.14
N ALA A 17 3.70 -0.54 -1.76
CA ALA A 17 4.74 -0.33 -0.75
C ALA A 17 5.73 0.79 -1.13
N SER A 18 6.06 0.93 -2.42
CA SER A 18 7.00 1.96 -2.88
C SER A 18 6.42 3.37 -2.76
N ALA A 19 5.12 3.52 -3.04
CA ALA A 19 4.39 4.76 -2.83
C ALA A 19 4.32 5.10 -1.33
N LEU A 20 4.02 4.13 -0.46
CA LEU A 20 4.03 4.35 0.99
C LEU A 20 5.40 4.81 1.50
N VAL A 21 6.49 4.21 1.01
CA VAL A 21 7.86 4.64 1.33
C VAL A 21 8.11 6.07 0.86
N MET A 22 7.76 6.40 -0.39
CA MET A 22 7.93 7.75 -0.94
C MET A 22 7.12 8.83 -0.21
N LEU A 23 6.00 8.47 0.45
CA LEU A 23 5.23 9.45 1.22
C LEU A 23 6.04 10.04 2.38
N VAL A 24 6.91 9.25 3.02
CA VAL A 24 7.60 9.65 4.26
C VAL A 24 9.12 9.76 4.14
N ASP A 25 9.72 9.00 3.22
CA ASP A 25 11.18 8.94 3.09
C ASP A 25 11.74 10.15 2.34
N ASP A 26 12.52 10.95 3.05
CA ASP A 26 13.10 12.17 2.49
C ASP A 26 14.45 11.96 1.76
N SER A 27 14.99 10.74 1.72
CA SER A 27 16.31 10.43 1.15
C SER A 27 16.41 10.66 -0.36
N ALA A 28 17.58 11.06 -0.88
CA ALA A 28 17.75 11.39 -2.30
C ALA A 28 17.33 10.27 -3.28
N ARG A 29 17.36 9.01 -2.85
CA ARG A 29 16.92 7.84 -3.63
C ARG A 29 15.46 7.93 -4.07
N GLU A 30 14.60 8.42 -3.18
CA GLU A 30 13.16 8.53 -3.41
C GLU A 30 12.79 9.89 -4.03
N SER A 31 13.74 10.67 -4.55
CA SER A 31 13.47 12.05 -5.02
C SER A 31 12.65 12.08 -6.30
N LYS A 32 12.82 11.07 -7.16
CA LYS A 32 12.09 10.97 -8.43
C LYS A 32 10.64 10.57 -8.14
N GLY A 33 9.71 11.49 -8.39
CA GLY A 33 8.28 11.23 -8.28
C GLY A 33 7.68 11.45 -6.90
N ARG A 34 8.48 11.66 -5.85
CA ARG A 34 7.99 11.97 -4.50
C ARG A 34 7.11 13.21 -4.46
N ASP A 35 7.56 14.31 -5.05
CA ASP A 35 6.79 15.56 -4.99
C ASP A 35 5.46 15.41 -5.74
N ALA A 36 5.48 14.71 -6.87
CA ALA A 36 4.27 14.39 -7.62
C ALA A 36 3.33 13.48 -6.83
N LEU A 37 3.85 12.44 -6.17
CA LEU A 37 3.07 11.53 -5.33
C LEU A 37 2.50 12.24 -4.10
N ARG A 38 3.31 13.01 -3.37
CA ARG A 38 2.88 13.77 -2.19
C ARG A 38 1.84 14.82 -2.57
N LYS A 39 2.02 15.50 -3.71
CA LYS A 39 1.00 16.40 -4.26
C LYS A 39 -0.29 15.65 -4.58
N TYR A 40 -0.21 14.54 -5.31
CA TYR A 40 -1.36 13.72 -5.66
C TYR A 40 -2.10 13.22 -4.40
N TYR A 41 -1.34 12.69 -3.44
CA TYR A 41 -1.84 12.28 -2.13
C TYR A 41 -2.56 13.44 -1.47
N ASN A 42 -1.97 14.63 -1.43
CA ASN A 42 -2.57 15.81 -0.80
C ASN A 42 -3.86 16.28 -1.48
N GLU A 43 -3.95 16.21 -2.81
CA GLU A 43 -5.10 16.67 -3.60
C GLU A 43 -6.31 15.74 -3.59
N HIS A 44 -6.12 14.47 -3.23
CA HIS A 44 -7.19 13.46 -3.29
C HIS A 44 -7.53 12.94 -1.88
N THR A 45 -8.76 12.47 -1.72
CA THR A 45 -9.23 11.77 -0.52
C THR A 45 -9.39 10.27 -0.81
N SER A 46 -9.62 9.47 0.24
CA SER A 46 -9.93 8.04 0.09
C SER A 46 -8.81 7.28 -0.64
N MET A 47 -7.60 7.38 -0.11
CA MET A 47 -6.47 6.56 -0.53
C MET A 47 -6.60 5.18 0.10
N TYR A 48 -6.11 4.16 -0.59
CA TYR A 48 -6.17 2.78 -0.13
C TYR A 48 -4.78 2.14 -0.19
N SER A 49 -4.51 1.20 0.68
CA SER A 49 -3.43 0.23 0.53
C SER A 49 -3.87 -1.07 1.21
N ASN A 50 -3.00 -2.07 1.28
CA ASN A 50 -3.25 -3.29 2.02
C ASN A 50 -2.17 -3.55 3.06
N CYS A 51 -2.47 -4.46 4.00
CA CYS A 51 -1.57 -4.82 5.09
C CYS A 51 -0.21 -5.37 4.61
N TYR A 52 -0.15 -6.00 3.44
CA TYR A 52 1.10 -6.49 2.85
C TYR A 52 2.00 -5.35 2.40
N CYS A 53 1.47 -4.39 1.63
CA CYS A 53 2.22 -3.22 1.19
C CYS A 53 2.73 -2.40 2.37
N LEU A 54 1.92 -2.29 3.45
CA LEU A 54 2.34 -1.64 4.68
C LEU A 54 3.50 -2.38 5.36
N GLY A 55 3.40 -3.70 5.49
CA GLY A 55 4.49 -4.53 6.04
C GLY A 55 5.77 -4.45 5.21
N GLU A 56 5.66 -4.46 3.89
CA GLU A 56 6.79 -4.28 2.97
C GLU A 56 7.45 -2.91 3.14
N ALA A 57 6.66 -1.83 3.28
CA ALA A 57 7.18 -0.49 3.51
C ALA A 57 7.98 -0.40 4.82
N PHE A 58 7.46 -0.97 5.93
CA PHE A 58 8.23 -1.07 7.17
C PHE A 58 9.51 -1.89 7.01
N GLY A 59 9.45 -2.99 6.24
CA GLY A 59 10.62 -3.79 5.89
C GLY A 59 11.70 -2.99 5.15
N VAL A 60 11.30 -2.08 4.25
CA VAL A 60 12.22 -1.17 3.56
C VAL A 60 12.92 -0.24 4.53
N PHE A 61 12.20 0.41 5.45
CA PHE A 61 12.82 1.29 6.45
C PHE A 61 13.78 0.54 7.36
N LYS A 62 13.37 -0.63 7.86
CA LYS A 62 14.23 -1.49 8.69
C LYS A 62 15.50 -1.88 7.93
N ARG A 63 15.39 -2.23 6.66
CA ARG A 63 16.55 -2.55 5.82
C ARG A 63 17.47 -1.34 5.63
N LYS A 64 16.92 -0.15 5.37
CA LYS A 64 17.70 1.09 5.25
C LYS A 64 18.48 1.36 6.55
N TYR A 65 17.83 1.20 7.70
CA TYR A 65 18.47 1.36 9.01
C TYR A 65 19.58 0.33 9.25
N LEU A 66 19.31 -0.96 9.03
CA LEU A 66 20.31 -2.03 9.21
C LEU A 66 21.52 -1.90 8.27
N ARG A 67 21.34 -1.26 7.11
CA ARG A 67 22.41 -0.94 6.16
C ARG A 67 23.09 0.39 6.42
N GLN A 68 22.72 1.10 7.49
CA GLN A 68 23.25 2.42 7.83
C GLN A 68 23.01 3.47 6.72
N GLU A 69 21.98 3.26 5.88
CA GLU A 69 21.55 4.22 4.86
C GLU A 69 20.75 5.39 5.48
N ILE A 70 20.17 5.16 6.67
CA ILE A 70 19.46 6.16 7.49
C ILE A 70 19.87 5.99 8.95
N THR A 71 19.78 7.08 9.71
CA THR A 71 19.99 7.10 11.17
C THR A 71 18.81 6.47 11.92
N GLU A 72 19.01 6.14 13.20
CA GLU A 72 17.94 5.66 14.08
C GLU A 72 16.80 6.68 14.23
N ASP A 73 17.13 7.97 14.35
CA ASP A 73 16.15 9.06 14.41
C ASP A 73 15.31 9.13 13.13
N GLN A 74 15.95 9.01 11.96
CA GLN A 74 15.25 8.97 10.67
C GLN A 74 14.36 7.73 10.54
N TYR A 75 14.85 6.55 10.96
CA TYR A 75 14.05 5.33 10.96
C TYR A 75 12.80 5.49 11.82
N THR A 76 12.96 5.97 13.05
CA THR A 76 11.86 6.19 13.99
C THR A 76 10.87 7.20 13.43
N LYS A 77 11.36 8.32 12.88
CA LYS A 77 10.53 9.33 12.22
C LYS A 77 9.73 8.72 11.07
N TYR A 78 10.36 8.00 10.14
CA TYR A 78 9.66 7.43 8.97
C TYR A 78 8.59 6.40 9.36
N VAL A 79 8.87 5.59 10.38
CA VAL A 79 7.88 4.63 10.91
C VAL A 79 6.70 5.38 11.53
N GLN A 80 6.97 6.41 12.35
CA GLN A 80 5.92 7.21 12.99
C GLN A 80 5.08 7.97 11.96
N ASP A 81 5.71 8.66 11.01
CA ASP A 81 5.02 9.40 9.96
C ASP A 81 4.11 8.47 9.13
N LEU A 82 4.58 7.24 8.82
CA LEU A 82 3.76 6.28 8.08
C LEU A 82 2.57 5.79 8.91
N ILE A 83 2.75 5.56 10.22
CA ILE A 83 1.65 5.22 11.14
C ILE A 83 0.64 6.37 11.21
N ASP A 84 1.11 7.62 11.30
CA ASP A 84 0.22 8.77 11.38
C ASP A 84 -0.62 8.90 10.09
N HIS A 85 -0.03 8.59 8.93
CA HIS A 85 -0.77 8.50 7.67
C HIS A 85 -1.83 7.39 7.66
N THR A 86 -1.59 6.22 8.27
CA THR A 86 -2.54 5.09 8.29
C THR A 86 -3.62 5.21 9.36
N VAL A 87 -3.33 5.86 10.49
CA VAL A 87 -4.31 6.13 11.55
C VAL A 87 -5.27 7.26 11.13
N GLY A 88 -4.83 8.16 10.26
CA GLY A 88 -5.66 9.20 9.68
C GLY A 88 -6.77 8.67 8.77
N TRP A 89 -7.80 9.48 8.52
CA TRP A 89 -8.95 9.10 7.69
C TRP A 89 -8.65 9.05 6.18
N LYS A 90 -7.42 9.41 5.81
CA LYS A 90 -7.05 9.62 4.42
C LYS A 90 -6.58 8.34 3.72
N LEU A 91 -5.86 7.48 4.43
CA LEU A 91 -5.34 6.22 3.92
C LEU A 91 -5.99 5.06 4.67
N GLN A 92 -6.86 4.34 3.98
CA GLN A 92 -7.47 3.12 4.49
C GLN A 92 -6.59 1.91 4.16
N ILE A 93 -6.32 1.09 5.17
CA ILE A 93 -5.62 -0.19 5.00
C ILE A 93 -6.66 -1.30 4.92
N ASP A 94 -6.78 -1.93 3.76
CA ASP A 94 -7.60 -3.10 3.59
C ASP A 94 -6.84 -4.34 4.08
N GLU A 95 -7.51 -5.15 4.87
CA GLU A 95 -7.06 -6.51 5.16
C GLU A 95 -7.39 -7.40 3.98
N VAL A 96 -6.42 -8.17 3.51
CA VAL A 96 -6.60 -9.06 2.36
C VAL A 96 -6.41 -10.50 2.83
N ASP A 97 -7.50 -11.25 2.76
CA ASP A 97 -7.63 -12.60 3.25
C ASP A 97 -7.01 -13.66 2.31
N ILE A 98 -5.76 -13.47 1.87
CA ILE A 98 -5.14 -14.36 0.85
C ILE A 98 -4.95 -15.80 1.34
N LEU A 99 -4.90 -16.00 2.66
CA LEU A 99 -4.72 -17.30 3.28
C LEU A 99 -6.05 -18.05 3.48
N LEU A 100 -7.20 -17.43 3.15
CA LEU A 100 -8.46 -18.13 3.23
C LEU A 100 -8.51 -19.25 2.18
N PRO A 101 -8.96 -20.47 2.55
CA PRO A 101 -9.08 -21.59 1.62
C PRO A 101 -9.89 -21.26 0.35
N ILE A 102 -10.88 -20.36 0.46
CA ILE A 102 -11.69 -19.91 -0.68
C ILE A 102 -10.86 -19.14 -1.72
N VAL A 103 -9.92 -18.29 -1.28
CA VAL A 103 -9.05 -17.52 -2.18
C VAL A 103 -8.09 -18.46 -2.93
N SER A 104 -7.53 -19.45 -2.23
CA SER A 104 -6.70 -20.48 -2.86
C SER A 104 -7.48 -21.27 -3.90
N SER A 105 -8.70 -21.68 -3.57
CA SER A 105 -9.58 -22.46 -4.46
C SER A 105 -9.94 -21.68 -5.73
N GLU A 106 -10.30 -20.40 -5.58
CA GLU A 106 -10.59 -19.52 -6.72
C GLU A 106 -9.36 -19.21 -7.57
N THR A 107 -8.20 -19.04 -6.94
CA THR A 107 -6.93 -18.85 -7.64
C THR A 107 -6.60 -20.08 -8.50
N GLU A 108 -6.72 -21.29 -7.95
CA GLU A 108 -6.55 -22.52 -8.73
C GLU A 108 -7.55 -22.63 -9.89
N ARG A 109 -8.82 -22.30 -9.63
CA ARG A 109 -9.87 -22.32 -10.66
C ARG A 109 -9.53 -21.37 -11.82
N LEU A 110 -9.05 -20.17 -11.52
CA LEU A 110 -8.63 -19.19 -12.52
C LEU A 110 -7.40 -19.68 -13.28
N ILE A 111 -6.38 -20.20 -12.59
CA ILE A 111 -5.19 -20.77 -13.24
C ILE A 111 -5.60 -21.86 -14.25
N ARG A 112 -6.45 -22.82 -13.83
CA ARG A 112 -6.93 -23.89 -14.73
C ARG A 112 -7.68 -23.33 -15.93
N LYS A 113 -8.57 -22.34 -15.72
CA LYS A 113 -9.36 -21.71 -16.79
C LYS A 113 -8.51 -21.07 -17.90
N TRP A 114 -7.33 -20.56 -17.56
CA TRP A 114 -6.45 -19.85 -18.50
C TRP A 114 -5.22 -20.66 -18.94
N LYS A 115 -5.04 -21.88 -18.41
CA LYS A 115 -3.94 -22.78 -18.78
C LYS A 115 -4.08 -23.41 -20.17
N ASP A 116 -5.32 -23.49 -20.67
CA ASP A 116 -5.65 -24.12 -21.96
C ASP A 116 -5.93 -23.09 -23.09
N ARG A 117 -5.47 -21.84 -22.93
CA ARG A 117 -5.44 -20.82 -23.99
C ARG A 117 -4.00 -20.49 -24.36
#